data_AF-W9WNK5-F1
#
_entry.id   AF-W9WNK5-F1
#
_cell.length_a   1.000
_cell.length_b   1.000
_cell.length_c   1.000
_cell.angle_alpha   90.00
_cell.angle_beta   90.00
_cell.angle_gamma   90.00
#
_symmetry.space_group_name_H-M   'P 1'
#
loop_
_entity.id
_entity.type
_entity.pdbx_description
1 polymer ?
#
loop_
_entity_poly.entity_id
_entity_poly.type
_entity_poly.pdbx_seq_one_letter_code
_entity_poly.pdbx_strand_id
1 'polypeptide(L)'
;MARGDRLLKGRLGGKHAKKPSPRQHQHHHAKQHASSLHTSWLSSKAFTVLSFSAVGLLLGAPSTVQAADDVTMLPLRVTNNCKEPIWPAILTQSGTGPASSGFLLGPGATKPQTVGLDWKGRVWARTNCSFPTTAGSGSVPSSGQGGSPCQTGDCGMFLQCQGAGQAPATLAEFTMSSNTNQCFYDISLVDGYNIPVGIVSLLGQSGNANLTDIPPNLTNPVCIGTSSLLAPVGDSPDADFGTNSTYPLPLDQSVTSSFVQDWCPWPLQLTPPTKPGDGVYPYPDDNIQRPIFNPCLSACAKWNKAKYCCTGNHGTPATCSPSLYSQQAKKLCPDAYSYAYDDQTSTFIIPQGGGFEVVFCPAGRSSKILATFGDQLRQLAQTGHATRDIISLAQNVSYIREKSAADRMATEPSALLIVLVGLLLSWFGEFGASR
;
A
#
# COMPACT_ATOMS: atom_id res chain seq x y z
N MET A 1 -45.56 -66.43 -9.69
CA MET A 1 -45.84 -67.02 -11.02
C MET A 1 -45.14 -66.14 -12.05
N ALA A 2 -43.93 -66.52 -12.48
CA ALA A 2 -43.68 -67.33 -13.69
C ALA A 2 -44.11 -66.57 -14.97
N ARG A 3 -43.16 -65.94 -15.67
CA ARG A 3 -42.42 -66.44 -16.85
C ARG A 3 -43.12 -66.10 -18.17
N GLY A 4 -42.35 -65.57 -19.13
CA GLY A 4 -42.80 -65.34 -20.50
C GLY A 4 -41.70 -64.76 -21.38
N ASP A 5 -40.74 -65.60 -21.77
CA ASP A 5 -39.65 -65.34 -22.70
C ASP A 5 -40.12 -64.92 -24.11
N ARG A 6 -39.37 -64.02 -24.76
CA ARG A 6 -39.00 -64.21 -26.18
C ARG A 6 -37.69 -63.51 -26.55
N LEU A 7 -36.66 -64.32 -26.76
CA LEU A 7 -35.38 -64.02 -27.42
C LEU A 7 -35.55 -63.95 -28.94
N LEU A 8 -34.81 -63.06 -29.62
CA LEU A 8 -33.82 -63.42 -30.66
C LEU A 8 -33.08 -62.18 -31.23
N LYS A 9 -31.75 -62.19 -31.01
CA LYS A 9 -30.60 -61.81 -31.89
C LYS A 9 -30.78 -60.58 -32.82
N GLY A 10 -29.90 -59.58 -32.88
CA GLY A 10 -28.56 -59.40 -32.33
C GLY A 10 -27.75 -58.49 -33.27
N ARG A 11 -27.00 -57.51 -32.74
CA ARG A 11 -25.71 -57.09 -33.32
C ARG A 11 -24.91 -56.27 -32.29
N LEU A 12 -23.65 -56.65 -32.19
CA LEU A 12 -22.61 -56.13 -31.31
C LEU A 12 -22.20 -54.70 -31.67
N GLY A 13 -21.84 -53.89 -30.67
CA GLY A 13 -21.14 -52.62 -30.87
C GLY A 13 -21.02 -51.74 -29.64
N GLY A 14 -20.03 -52.04 -28.78
CA GLY A 14 -19.20 -51.03 -28.08
C GLY A 14 -19.85 -50.02 -27.12
N LYS A 15 -19.70 -50.27 -25.82
CA LYS A 15 -19.80 -49.28 -24.74
C LYS A 15 -18.71 -48.20 -24.91
N HIS A 16 -19.03 -46.93 -24.66
CA HIS A 16 -18.21 -46.05 -23.81
C HIS A 16 -19.01 -44.86 -23.27
N ALA A 17 -18.73 -44.56 -22.00
CA ALA A 17 -19.47 -43.69 -21.12
C ALA A 17 -19.46 -42.21 -21.53
N LYS A 18 -20.58 -41.52 -21.28
CA LYS A 18 -20.68 -40.05 -21.27
C LYS A 18 -19.75 -39.48 -20.18
N LYS A 19 -18.68 -38.80 -20.60
CA LYS A 19 -17.92 -37.86 -19.77
C LYS A 19 -18.50 -36.44 -19.92
N PRO A 20 -18.56 -35.63 -18.86
CA PRO A 20 -19.02 -34.26 -18.93
C PRO A 20 -17.94 -33.31 -19.51
N SER A 21 -18.42 -32.26 -20.16
CA SER A 21 -17.69 -31.17 -20.81
C SER A 21 -16.65 -30.49 -19.91
N PRO A 22 -15.44 -30.16 -20.40
CA PRO A 22 -14.49 -29.36 -19.64
C PRO A 22 -14.83 -27.87 -19.74
N ARG A 23 -15.07 -27.25 -18.56
CA ARG A 23 -15.04 -25.79 -18.37
C ARG A 23 -13.64 -25.28 -18.75
N GLN A 24 -13.59 -24.36 -19.69
CA GLN A 24 -12.38 -23.57 -19.96
C GLN A 24 -12.08 -22.69 -18.75
N HIS A 25 -11.01 -23.01 -18.03
CA HIS A 25 -10.34 -22.07 -17.14
C HIS A 25 -9.52 -21.10 -17.99
N GLN A 26 -10.04 -19.89 -18.21
CA GLN A 26 -9.24 -18.78 -18.72
C GLN A 26 -8.40 -18.22 -17.58
N HIS A 27 -7.10 -18.53 -17.60
CA HIS A 27 -6.09 -17.77 -16.87
C HIS A 27 -5.91 -16.42 -17.56
N HIS A 28 -6.43 -15.35 -16.97
CA HIS A 28 -6.10 -13.99 -17.39
C HIS A 28 -4.89 -13.47 -16.60
N HIS A 29 -3.75 -13.43 -17.30
CA HIS A 29 -2.58 -12.65 -16.89
C HIS A 29 -2.93 -11.16 -16.90
N ALA A 30 -2.88 -10.51 -15.74
CA ALA A 30 -2.80 -9.07 -15.65
C ALA A 30 -1.41 -8.64 -16.15
N LYS A 31 -1.37 -7.97 -17.32
CA LYS A 31 -0.16 -7.39 -17.88
C LYS A 31 0.28 -6.19 -17.02
N GLN A 32 1.46 -6.31 -16.42
CA GLN A 32 2.22 -5.18 -15.93
C GLN A 32 2.81 -4.44 -17.14
N HIS A 33 2.50 -3.16 -17.29
CA HIS A 33 3.09 -2.31 -18.32
C HIS A 33 4.43 -1.75 -17.81
N ALA A 34 5.52 -2.38 -18.25
CA ALA A 34 6.83 -1.74 -18.28
C ALA A 34 7.06 -1.22 -19.71
N SER A 35 7.25 0.09 -19.85
CA SER A 35 7.72 0.73 -21.07
C SER A 35 9.15 0.29 -21.37
N SER A 36 9.36 -0.44 -22.47
CA SER A 36 10.69 -0.80 -22.96
C SER A 36 10.86 -0.31 -24.40
N LEU A 37 11.96 0.43 -24.62
CA LEU A 37 12.42 0.92 -25.91
C LEU A 37 13.13 -0.20 -26.68
N HIS A 38 12.81 -0.26 -27.97
CA HIS A 38 13.32 -1.19 -28.97
C HIS A 38 14.86 -1.17 -29.11
N THR A 39 15.48 -2.35 -29.16
CA THR A 39 16.59 -2.61 -30.09
C THR A 39 16.45 -3.99 -30.74
N SER A 40 16.62 -3.98 -32.05
CA SER A 40 16.42 -5.06 -33.03
C SER A 40 17.53 -6.11 -33.01
N TRP A 41 17.17 -7.37 -33.24
CA TRP A 41 18.08 -8.47 -33.55
C TRP A 41 17.68 -9.12 -34.88
N LEU A 42 18.63 -9.24 -35.81
CA LEU A 42 18.67 -10.09 -37.02
C LEU A 42 20.18 -10.19 -37.38
N SER A 43 20.78 -11.30 -37.80
CA SER A 43 20.30 -12.59 -38.30
C SER A 43 21.47 -13.59 -38.45
N SER A 44 21.15 -14.89 -38.34
CA SER A 44 21.72 -16.09 -39.00
C SER A 44 23.25 -16.37 -39.03
N LYS A 45 23.65 -17.60 -38.70
CA LYS A 45 23.77 -18.75 -39.62
C LYS A 45 24.27 -20.01 -38.89
N ALA A 46 23.76 -21.16 -39.32
CA ALA A 46 24.16 -22.51 -38.92
C ALA A 46 25.56 -22.88 -39.45
N PHE A 47 26.30 -23.73 -38.74
CA PHE A 47 27.31 -24.61 -39.36
C PHE A 47 27.61 -25.86 -38.53
N THR A 48 28.03 -26.87 -39.27
CA THR A 48 27.96 -28.32 -39.07
C THR A 48 29.04 -28.89 -38.15
N VAL A 49 28.69 -30.00 -37.50
CA VAL A 49 29.56 -30.87 -36.68
C VAL A 49 30.69 -31.47 -37.53
N LEU A 50 31.95 -31.29 -37.09
CA LEU A 50 33.09 -32.10 -37.51
C LEU A 50 34.08 -32.26 -36.34
N SER A 51 34.29 -33.52 -35.98
CA SER A 51 35.18 -33.97 -34.91
C SER A 51 36.65 -33.93 -35.36
N PHE A 52 37.52 -33.32 -34.56
CA PHE A 52 38.96 -33.55 -34.61
C PHE A 52 39.54 -33.57 -33.20
N SER A 53 40.11 -34.72 -32.83
CA SER A 53 40.99 -34.86 -31.67
C SER A 53 42.34 -34.22 -31.97
N ALA A 54 42.78 -33.27 -31.15
CA ALA A 54 44.17 -32.85 -31.10
C ALA A 54 44.55 -32.47 -29.65
N VAL A 55 45.57 -33.18 -29.17
CA VAL A 55 46.27 -32.96 -27.90
C VAL A 55 46.99 -31.60 -27.97
N GLY A 56 46.79 -30.73 -26.98
CA GLY A 56 47.42 -29.42 -26.91
C GLY A 56 47.49 -28.87 -25.49
N LEU A 57 48.72 -28.63 -25.03
CA LEU A 57 49.20 -27.91 -23.84
C LEU A 57 48.16 -27.16 -22.98
N LEU A 58 48.13 -27.50 -21.69
CA LEU A 58 47.55 -26.72 -20.60
C LEU A 58 48.31 -25.40 -20.41
N LEU A 59 47.91 -24.36 -21.15
CA LEU A 59 48.11 -22.98 -20.74
C LEU A 59 46.87 -22.57 -19.95
N GLY A 60 47.02 -22.39 -18.64
CA GLY A 60 45.96 -21.91 -17.76
C GLY A 60 45.44 -20.56 -18.27
N ALA A 61 44.21 -20.53 -18.75
CA ALA A 61 43.49 -19.30 -18.96
C ALA A 61 43.38 -18.60 -17.59
N PRO A 62 43.72 -17.30 -17.47
CA PRO A 62 43.38 -16.58 -16.26
C PRO A 62 41.85 -16.59 -16.16
N SER A 63 41.34 -17.31 -15.16
CA SER A 63 39.95 -17.18 -14.73
C SER A 63 39.76 -15.73 -14.35
N THR A 64 39.17 -14.93 -15.24
CA THR A 64 38.54 -13.68 -14.84
C THR A 64 37.39 -14.09 -13.94
N VAL A 65 37.65 -14.12 -12.62
CA VAL A 65 36.60 -14.04 -11.62
C VAL A 65 35.91 -12.73 -11.91
N GLN A 66 34.75 -12.80 -12.58
CA GLN A 66 33.84 -11.68 -12.67
C GLN A 66 33.49 -11.36 -11.23
N ALA A 67 34.03 -10.25 -10.70
CA ALA A 67 33.59 -9.73 -9.43
C ALA A 67 32.06 -9.62 -9.53
N ALA A 68 31.35 -10.34 -8.66
CA ALA A 68 29.94 -10.05 -8.47
C ALA A 68 29.87 -8.57 -8.08
N ASP A 69 29.14 -7.76 -8.84
CA ASP A 69 28.87 -6.38 -8.45
C ASP A 69 28.33 -6.41 -7.01
N ASP A 70 29.08 -5.81 -6.08
CA ASP A 70 28.70 -5.75 -4.67
C ASP A 70 27.51 -4.80 -4.54
N VAL A 71 26.28 -5.35 -4.61
CA VAL A 71 25.06 -4.58 -4.45
C VAL A 71 25.02 -4.04 -3.02
N THR A 72 25.05 -2.72 -2.87
CA THR A 72 24.94 -2.07 -1.56
C THR A 72 23.65 -2.49 -0.87
N MET A 73 23.77 -3.08 0.32
CA MET A 73 22.63 -3.55 1.11
C MET A 73 22.21 -2.48 2.13
N LEU A 74 20.91 -2.19 2.17
CA LEU A 74 20.28 -1.21 3.06
C LEU A 74 19.37 -1.93 4.08
N PRO A 75 19.24 -1.40 5.31
CA PRO A 75 18.37 -2.00 6.31
C PRO A 75 16.89 -1.86 5.92
N LEU A 76 16.13 -2.95 6.09
CA LEU A 76 14.67 -2.97 6.06
C LEU A 76 14.18 -3.60 7.37
N ARG A 77 13.58 -2.80 8.25
CA ARG A 77 12.98 -3.29 9.50
C ARG A 77 11.48 -3.37 9.35
N VAL A 78 10.88 -4.36 9.99
CA VAL A 78 9.43 -4.49 10.07
C VAL A 78 9.03 -4.65 11.53
N THR A 79 8.21 -3.73 12.02
CA THR A 79 7.84 -3.62 13.43
C THR A 79 6.34 -3.79 13.60
N ASN A 80 5.93 -4.57 14.60
CA ASN A 80 4.53 -4.77 14.96
C ASN A 80 4.19 -4.04 16.27
N ASN A 81 3.54 -2.87 16.18
CA ASN A 81 2.98 -2.17 17.35
C ASN A 81 1.52 -2.54 17.61
N CYS A 82 0.97 -3.51 16.88
CA CYS A 82 -0.37 -4.02 17.14
C CYS A 82 -0.38 -4.83 18.44
N LYS A 83 -1.55 -4.89 19.08
CA LYS A 83 -1.77 -5.73 20.27
C LYS A 83 -1.85 -7.23 19.94
N GLU A 84 -2.02 -7.55 18.67
CA GLU A 84 -2.18 -8.91 18.16
C GLU A 84 -1.00 -9.30 17.24
N PRO A 85 -0.73 -10.60 17.08
CA PRO A 85 0.21 -11.06 16.07
C PRO A 85 -0.26 -10.70 14.66
N ILE A 86 0.70 -10.31 13.83
CA ILE A 86 0.50 -10.09 12.40
C ILE A 86 1.43 -10.99 11.61
N TRP A 87 1.15 -11.14 10.31
CA TRP A 87 2.03 -11.85 9.40
C TRP A 87 2.50 -10.92 8.29
N PRO A 88 3.59 -10.15 8.52
CA PRO A 88 4.12 -9.30 7.48
C PRO A 88 4.48 -10.12 6.25
N ALA A 89 4.35 -9.45 5.12
CA ALA A 89 4.57 -9.99 3.80
C ALA A 89 5.32 -8.95 2.98
N ILE A 90 6.26 -9.43 2.18
CA ILE A 90 7.12 -8.60 1.36
C ILE A 90 7.14 -9.20 -0.03
N LEU A 91 6.91 -8.36 -1.04
CA LEU A 91 7.03 -8.74 -2.44
C LEU A 91 8.16 -7.95 -3.08
N THR A 92 9.16 -8.66 -3.58
CA THR A 92 10.17 -8.10 -4.46
C THR A 92 9.64 -8.11 -5.89
N GLN A 93 9.44 -6.93 -6.47
CA GLN A 93 9.06 -6.78 -7.87
C GLN A 93 10.29 -6.79 -8.78
N SER A 94 11.42 -6.24 -8.29
CA SER A 94 12.70 -6.24 -9.00
C SER A 94 13.86 -6.03 -8.02
N GLY A 95 15.08 -6.36 -8.44
CA GLY A 95 16.30 -6.19 -7.66
C GLY A 95 16.48 -7.19 -6.51
N THR A 96 17.36 -6.85 -5.57
CA THR A 96 17.77 -7.74 -4.47
C THR A 96 16.82 -7.61 -3.28
N GLY A 97 15.94 -8.61 -3.12
CA GLY A 97 14.96 -8.67 -2.03
C GLY A 97 15.52 -9.11 -0.67
N PRO A 98 14.69 -9.04 0.38
CA PRO A 98 15.09 -9.50 1.71
C PRO A 98 15.10 -11.03 1.82
N ALA A 99 15.79 -11.53 2.84
CA ALA A 99 15.92 -12.97 3.09
C ALA A 99 14.58 -13.69 3.34
N SER A 100 13.57 -12.99 3.86
CA SER A 100 12.24 -13.54 4.14
C SER A 100 11.14 -12.64 3.56
N SER A 101 10.30 -13.22 2.70
CA SER A 101 9.13 -12.58 2.07
C SER A 101 7.84 -12.74 2.87
N GLY A 102 7.84 -13.47 3.97
CA GLY A 102 6.76 -13.41 4.95
C GLY A 102 6.99 -14.27 6.20
N PHE A 103 6.46 -13.82 7.32
CA PHE A 103 6.79 -14.36 8.64
C PHE A 103 5.70 -14.00 9.66
N LEU A 104 5.63 -14.74 10.78
CA LEU A 104 4.86 -14.33 11.96
C LEU A 104 5.65 -13.28 12.73
N LEU A 105 4.98 -12.20 13.15
CA LEU A 105 5.55 -11.15 13.98
C LEU A 105 4.62 -10.88 15.18
N GLY A 106 5.10 -11.19 16.38
CA GLY A 106 4.35 -10.96 17.63
C GLY A 106 4.26 -9.47 18.01
N PRO A 107 3.36 -9.10 18.93
CA PRO A 107 3.26 -7.73 19.45
C PRO A 107 4.59 -7.21 20.00
N GLY A 108 4.93 -5.97 19.66
CA GLY A 108 6.17 -5.28 20.05
C GLY A 108 7.45 -5.81 19.39
N ALA A 109 7.36 -6.82 18.52
CA ALA A 109 8.53 -7.40 17.88
C ALA A 109 8.94 -6.62 16.62
N THR A 110 10.24 -6.55 16.40
CA THR A 110 10.86 -6.02 15.17
C THR A 110 11.66 -7.12 14.49
N LYS A 111 11.48 -7.29 13.17
CA LYS A 111 12.28 -8.17 12.33
C LYS A 111 13.24 -7.32 11.49
N PRO A 112 14.55 -7.31 11.81
CA PRO A 112 15.54 -6.68 10.95
C PRO A 112 15.82 -7.57 9.73
N GLN A 113 15.89 -6.95 8.56
CA GLN A 113 16.29 -7.54 7.28
C GLN A 113 17.09 -6.50 6.48
N THR A 114 17.54 -6.89 5.30
CA THR A 114 18.21 -5.99 4.35
C THR A 114 17.63 -6.17 2.96
N VAL A 115 17.75 -5.13 2.13
CA VAL A 115 17.40 -5.12 0.71
C VAL A 115 18.50 -4.43 -0.07
N GLY A 116 18.67 -4.75 -1.35
CA GLY A 116 19.65 -4.05 -2.18
C GLY A 116 19.22 -2.63 -2.54
N LEU A 117 20.18 -1.78 -2.87
CA LEU A 117 19.92 -0.44 -3.43
C LEU A 117 19.13 -0.51 -4.75
N ASP A 118 19.18 -1.64 -5.45
CA ASP A 118 18.43 -1.93 -6.67
C ASP A 118 16.98 -2.40 -6.42
N TRP A 119 16.57 -2.57 -5.15
CA TRP A 119 15.30 -3.19 -4.80
C TRP A 119 14.09 -2.31 -5.13
N LYS A 120 13.08 -2.95 -5.73
CA LYS A 120 11.73 -2.42 -5.88
C LYS A 120 10.76 -3.43 -5.30
N GLY A 121 9.93 -2.99 -4.37
CA GLY A 121 9.05 -3.92 -3.69
C GLY A 121 8.05 -3.26 -2.75
N ARG A 122 7.27 -4.11 -2.11
CA ARG A 122 6.10 -3.72 -1.30
C ARG A 122 6.07 -4.52 -0.02
N VAL A 123 5.70 -3.87 1.08
CA VAL A 123 5.54 -4.47 2.41
C VAL A 123 4.11 -4.24 2.88
N TRP A 124 3.46 -5.29 3.39
CA TRP A 124 2.13 -5.21 4.00
C TRP A 124 1.99 -6.21 5.14
N ALA A 125 0.94 -6.09 5.94
CA ALA A 125 0.63 -7.06 6.97
C ALA A 125 -0.64 -7.84 6.65
N ARG A 126 -0.57 -9.15 6.90
CA ARG A 126 -1.73 -10.05 6.91
C ARG A 126 -2.24 -10.18 8.32
N THR A 127 -3.56 -10.28 8.46
CA THR A 127 -4.22 -10.39 9.77
C THR A 127 -5.11 -11.62 9.85
N ASN A 128 -5.29 -12.11 11.08
CA ASN A 128 -6.10 -13.27 11.40
C ASN A 128 -5.74 -14.49 10.53
N CYS A 129 -4.45 -14.87 10.56
CA CYS A 129 -3.94 -15.98 9.78
C CYS A 129 -3.92 -17.28 10.57
N SER A 130 -4.29 -18.38 9.92
CA SER A 130 -4.09 -19.74 10.40
C SER A 130 -3.46 -20.56 9.28
N PHE A 131 -2.20 -20.93 9.47
CA PHE A 131 -1.49 -21.75 8.50
C PHE A 131 -1.27 -23.16 9.07
N PRO A 132 -1.50 -24.24 8.30
CA PRO A 132 -1.33 -25.61 8.80
C PRO A 132 0.13 -25.92 9.14
N THR A 133 0.39 -26.40 10.35
CA THR A 133 1.70 -26.97 10.70
C THR A 133 1.81 -28.36 10.09
N THR A 134 2.62 -28.57 9.06
CA THR A 134 3.04 -29.94 8.72
C THR A 134 3.90 -30.47 9.87
N ALA A 135 3.38 -31.50 10.55
CA ALA A 135 3.99 -32.12 11.71
C ALA A 135 5.43 -32.57 11.43
N GLY A 136 6.38 -32.14 12.26
CA GLY A 136 7.71 -32.75 12.34
C GLY A 136 8.92 -31.82 12.28
N SER A 137 8.77 -30.53 11.98
CA SER A 137 9.87 -29.56 12.09
C SER A 137 9.36 -28.26 12.69
N GLY A 138 9.95 -27.85 13.82
CA GLY A 138 9.60 -26.58 14.45
C GLY A 138 9.73 -25.43 13.46
N SER A 139 8.68 -24.61 13.36
CA SER A 139 8.57 -23.41 12.50
C SER A 139 8.72 -23.63 11.00
N VAL A 140 7.59 -23.84 10.32
CA VAL A 140 7.04 -23.03 9.19
C VAL A 140 5.82 -23.78 8.66
N PRO A 141 4.64 -23.16 8.56
CA PRO A 141 3.51 -23.80 7.95
C PRO A 141 3.67 -23.84 6.42
N SER A 142 3.49 -25.03 5.86
CA SER A 142 3.72 -25.33 4.44
C SER A 142 2.42 -25.22 3.64
N SER A 143 2.56 -24.73 2.40
CA SER A 143 1.52 -24.28 1.47
C SER A 143 0.91 -25.39 0.60
N GLY A 144 -0.25 -25.12 -0.03
CA GLY A 144 -0.59 -25.72 -1.34
C GLY A 144 -1.96 -26.39 -1.55
N GLN A 145 -2.92 -26.32 -0.61
CA GLN A 145 -4.18 -27.10 -0.69
C GLN A 145 -5.46 -26.29 -1.04
N GLY A 146 -5.35 -25.00 -1.36
CA GLY A 146 -6.50 -24.12 -1.62
C GLY A 146 -7.14 -23.56 -0.34
N GLY A 147 -7.67 -22.32 -0.42
CA GLY A 147 -8.21 -21.56 0.72
C GLY A 147 -7.61 -20.15 0.82
N SER A 148 -7.94 -19.42 1.87
CA SER A 148 -7.23 -18.21 2.31
C SER A 148 -6.94 -18.37 3.80
N PRO A 149 -5.67 -18.47 4.23
CA PRO A 149 -5.34 -18.72 5.63
C PRO A 149 -5.52 -17.45 6.46
N CYS A 150 -5.47 -16.27 5.82
CA CYS A 150 -5.55 -14.96 6.43
C CYS A 150 -6.83 -14.26 6.01
N GLN A 151 -7.46 -13.54 6.93
CA GLN A 151 -8.66 -12.76 6.62
C GLN A 151 -8.38 -11.56 5.70
N THR A 152 -7.20 -10.96 5.80
CA THR A 152 -6.79 -9.84 4.95
C THR A 152 -5.36 -9.99 4.46
N GLY A 153 -5.07 -9.43 3.29
CA GLY A 153 -3.72 -9.37 2.72
C GLY A 153 -3.13 -10.71 2.28
N ASP A 154 -3.89 -11.81 2.26
CA ASP A 154 -3.34 -13.13 1.95
C ASP A 154 -2.60 -13.15 0.61
N CYS A 155 -1.50 -13.88 0.51
CA CYS A 155 -0.65 -13.93 -0.68
C CYS A 155 -0.66 -15.31 -1.35
N GLY A 156 -1.81 -15.99 -1.31
CA GLY A 156 -2.03 -17.26 -1.99
C GLY A 156 -1.65 -18.48 -1.15
N MET A 157 -1.99 -18.49 0.15
CA MET A 157 -1.70 -19.58 1.09
C MET A 157 -0.21 -19.81 1.45
N PHE A 158 0.69 -18.92 1.05
CA PHE A 158 2.12 -19.04 1.38
C PHE A 158 2.47 -18.18 2.60
N LEU A 159 3.22 -18.74 3.57
CA LEU A 159 3.84 -17.88 4.59
C LEU A 159 4.83 -16.93 3.92
N GLN A 160 5.73 -17.48 3.10
CA GLN A 160 6.69 -16.77 2.26
C GLN A 160 6.01 -16.35 0.96
N CYS A 161 5.62 -15.10 0.85
CA CYS A 161 4.83 -14.63 -0.28
C CYS A 161 5.59 -14.73 -1.60
N GLN A 162 4.92 -15.24 -2.62
CA GLN A 162 5.40 -15.35 -4.00
C GLN A 162 4.73 -14.35 -4.94
N GLY A 163 3.75 -13.61 -4.44
CA GLY A 163 2.95 -12.67 -5.22
C GLY A 163 2.33 -11.59 -4.34
N ALA A 164 1.51 -10.75 -4.98
CA ALA A 164 0.80 -9.68 -4.30
C ALA A 164 -0.21 -10.21 -3.28
N GLY A 165 -0.43 -9.44 -2.22
CA GLY A 165 -1.51 -9.69 -1.27
C GLY A 165 -2.88 -9.44 -1.90
N GLN A 166 -3.88 -10.21 -1.46
CA GLN A 166 -5.28 -9.98 -1.80
C GLN A 166 -5.80 -8.76 -1.03
N ALA A 167 -6.50 -7.89 -1.73
CA ALA A 167 -7.17 -6.74 -1.15
C ALA A 167 -8.25 -7.18 -0.12
N PRO A 168 -8.46 -6.43 0.97
CA PRO A 168 -7.80 -5.16 1.28
C PRO A 168 -6.42 -5.35 1.92
N ALA A 169 -5.46 -4.53 1.50
CA ALA A 169 -4.13 -4.46 2.10
C ALA A 169 -3.59 -3.02 2.03
N THR A 170 -3.27 -2.44 3.18
CA THR A 170 -2.49 -1.20 3.27
C THR A 170 -1.04 -1.53 2.89
N LEU A 171 -0.48 -0.82 1.91
CA LEU A 171 0.86 -1.09 1.39
C LEU A 171 1.85 0.00 1.79
N ALA A 172 3.10 -0.39 2.07
CA ALA A 172 4.27 0.47 1.99
C ALA A 172 5.06 0.07 0.74
N GLU A 173 5.21 0.97 -0.22
CA GLU A 173 5.83 0.70 -1.52
C GLU A 173 7.17 1.43 -1.63
N PHE A 174 8.15 0.79 -2.28
CA PHE A 174 9.51 1.30 -2.39
C PHE A 174 10.11 1.07 -3.76
N THR A 175 10.81 2.07 -4.26
CA THR A 175 11.80 2.02 -5.32
C THR A 175 13.09 2.63 -4.77
N MET A 176 14.06 1.77 -4.39
CA MET A 176 15.25 2.20 -3.63
C MET A 176 16.24 3.03 -4.45
N SER A 177 16.21 2.90 -5.78
CA SER A 177 17.06 3.66 -6.68
C SER A 177 16.38 3.97 -8.00
N SER A 178 16.87 5.02 -8.64
CA SER A 178 16.48 5.52 -9.95
C SER A 178 17.70 6.11 -10.66
N ASN A 179 17.56 6.41 -11.95
CA ASN A 179 18.63 7.00 -12.77
C ASN A 179 19.10 8.37 -12.27
N THR A 180 18.36 9.00 -11.34
CA THR A 180 18.67 10.30 -10.73
C THR A 180 19.19 10.18 -9.29
N ASN A 181 19.58 8.97 -8.84
CA ASN A 181 20.02 8.68 -7.48
C ASN A 181 18.98 9.01 -6.39
N GLN A 182 17.70 8.89 -6.74
CA GLN A 182 16.57 9.13 -5.85
C GLN A 182 15.90 7.81 -5.45
N CYS A 183 15.43 7.77 -4.22
CA CYS A 183 14.52 6.76 -3.70
C CYS A 183 13.09 7.31 -3.70
N PHE A 184 12.15 6.49 -4.16
CA PHE A 184 10.71 6.78 -4.15
C PHE A 184 10.03 5.81 -3.20
N TYR A 185 9.14 6.30 -2.36
CA TYR A 185 8.35 5.47 -1.46
C TYR A 185 7.04 6.14 -1.13
N ASP A 186 6.08 5.34 -0.69
CA ASP A 186 4.75 5.80 -0.35
C ASP A 186 4.00 4.80 0.53
N ILE A 187 2.95 5.30 1.17
CA ILE A 187 1.88 4.48 1.73
C ILE A 187 0.75 4.48 0.70
N SER A 188 0.20 3.30 0.42
CA SER A 188 -0.80 3.14 -0.62
C SER A 188 -2.04 2.40 -0.12
N LEU A 189 -3.19 3.03 -0.36
CA LEU A 189 -4.54 2.53 -0.10
C LEU A 189 -5.26 2.13 -1.40
N VAL A 190 -4.52 2.06 -2.52
CA VAL A 190 -5.02 1.66 -3.84
C VAL A 190 -5.63 0.25 -3.79
N ASP A 191 -5.01 -0.64 -3.02
CA ASP A 191 -5.46 -2.02 -2.80
C ASP A 191 -6.33 -2.16 -1.53
N GLY A 192 -6.82 -1.06 -0.96
CA GLY A 192 -7.67 -1.07 0.23
C GLY A 192 -6.92 -0.68 1.51
N TYR A 193 -7.62 -0.79 2.64
CA TYR A 193 -7.09 -0.55 3.98
C TYR A 193 -7.45 -1.71 4.90
N ASN A 194 -6.47 -2.28 5.59
CA ASN A 194 -6.70 -3.33 6.59
C ASN A 194 -6.02 -3.06 7.94
N ILE A 195 -4.96 -2.25 7.96
CA ILE A 195 -4.20 -1.96 9.17
C ILE A 195 -3.51 -0.59 9.04
N PRO A 196 -3.30 0.14 10.14
CA PRO A 196 -2.49 1.35 10.09
C PRO A 196 -1.03 1.03 9.75
N VAL A 197 -0.38 1.92 9.01
CA VAL A 197 1.02 1.80 8.58
C VAL A 197 1.73 3.12 8.77
N GLY A 198 2.97 3.07 9.26
CA GLY A 198 3.92 4.17 9.20
C GLY A 198 5.23 3.72 8.54
N ILE A 199 5.92 4.65 7.91
CA ILE A 199 7.25 4.42 7.33
C ILE A 199 8.22 5.34 8.07
N VAL A 200 9.32 4.79 8.57
CA VAL A 200 10.42 5.53 9.17
C VAL A 200 11.65 5.40 8.28
N SER A 201 12.12 6.52 7.76
CA SER A 201 13.39 6.56 7.04
C SER A 201 14.56 6.37 8.02
N LEU A 202 15.52 5.50 7.66
CA LEU A 202 16.71 5.22 8.46
C LEU A 202 17.93 6.01 7.94
N LEU A 203 17.70 7.20 7.39
CA LEU A 203 18.73 8.09 6.84
C LEU A 203 19.80 8.43 7.89
N GLY A 204 19.39 8.64 9.14
CA GLY A 204 20.27 8.86 10.29
C GLY A 204 21.23 7.70 10.59
N GLN A 205 21.00 6.51 10.03
CA GLN A 205 21.82 5.30 10.24
C GLN A 205 22.66 4.96 9.00
N SER A 206 22.64 5.78 7.96
CA SER A 206 23.36 5.53 6.70
C SER A 206 24.88 5.72 6.79
N GLY A 207 25.36 6.44 7.81
CA GLY A 207 26.77 6.87 7.90
C GLY A 207 27.14 7.99 6.92
N ASN A 208 26.19 8.52 6.14
CA ASN A 208 26.40 9.63 5.22
C ASN A 208 25.89 10.95 5.84
N ALA A 209 26.79 11.90 6.07
CA ALA A 209 26.47 13.19 6.69
C ALA A 209 25.34 13.95 5.98
N ASN A 210 25.28 13.90 4.65
CA ASN A 210 24.24 14.59 3.88
C ASN A 210 22.84 13.98 4.10
N LEU A 211 22.77 12.69 4.43
CA LEU A 211 21.53 11.99 4.72
C LEU A 211 21.13 12.13 6.20
N THR A 212 22.11 12.13 7.11
CA THR A 212 21.85 12.28 8.55
C THR A 212 21.24 13.64 8.91
N ASP A 213 21.49 14.66 8.09
CA ASP A 213 20.97 16.02 8.29
C ASP A 213 19.52 16.21 7.84
N ILE A 214 18.91 15.22 7.17
CA ILE A 214 17.52 15.29 6.69
C ILE A 214 16.57 15.07 7.88
N PRO A 215 15.74 16.07 8.23
CA PRO A 215 14.81 15.93 9.35
C PRO A 215 13.75 14.83 9.15
N PRO A 216 13.44 14.04 10.18
CA PRO A 216 12.49 12.92 10.10
C PRO A 216 11.05 13.38 9.84
N ASN A 217 10.68 14.60 10.23
CA ASN A 217 9.35 15.15 9.97
C ASN A 217 9.11 15.55 8.50
N LEU A 218 10.12 15.42 7.65
CA LEU A 218 9.99 15.51 6.19
C LEU A 218 9.74 14.16 5.53
N THR A 219 10.06 13.04 6.18
CA THR A 219 10.25 11.75 5.49
C THR A 219 9.53 10.56 6.12
N ASN A 220 8.85 10.75 7.25
CA ASN A 220 8.27 9.64 7.99
C ASN A 220 6.73 9.67 7.96
N PRO A 221 6.09 9.29 6.84
CA PRO A 221 4.63 9.33 6.71
C PRO A 221 3.94 8.29 7.57
N VAL A 222 2.72 8.62 7.99
CA VAL A 222 1.87 7.77 8.82
C VAL A 222 0.43 7.82 8.32
N CYS A 223 -0.22 6.66 8.23
CA CYS A 223 -1.63 6.52 7.87
C CYS A 223 -2.39 5.73 8.94
N ILE A 224 -3.32 6.39 9.62
CA ILE A 224 -4.14 5.82 10.69
C ILE A 224 -5.61 5.93 10.33
N GLY A 225 -6.16 4.81 9.87
CA GLY A 225 -7.57 4.62 9.53
C GLY A 225 -8.36 3.80 10.55
N THR A 226 -7.84 3.66 11.78
CA THR A 226 -8.44 2.85 12.84
C THR A 226 -8.70 3.71 14.07
N SER A 227 -9.98 3.86 14.43
CA SER A 227 -10.44 4.81 15.43
C SER A 227 -9.88 4.58 16.83
N SER A 228 -9.61 3.32 17.21
CA SER A 228 -9.01 2.96 18.50
C SER A 228 -7.53 3.32 18.62
N LEU A 229 -6.87 3.65 17.51
CA LEU A 229 -5.47 4.09 17.44
C LEU A 229 -5.34 5.57 17.07
N LEU A 230 -6.47 6.25 16.87
CA LEU A 230 -6.51 7.67 16.56
C LEU A 230 -6.40 8.50 17.84
N ALA A 231 -5.37 9.34 17.91
CA ALA A 231 -5.22 10.31 18.98
C ALA A 231 -6.24 11.47 18.86
N PRO A 232 -6.69 12.07 19.97
CA PRO A 232 -7.53 13.27 19.94
C PRO A 232 -6.91 14.41 19.14
N VAL A 233 -7.75 15.34 18.69
CA VAL A 233 -7.27 16.53 17.99
C VAL A 233 -6.62 17.49 19.00
N GLY A 234 -5.53 18.15 18.60
CA GLY A 234 -4.74 19.05 19.43
C GLY A 234 -3.26 18.65 19.42
N ASP A 235 -2.55 18.99 20.49
CA ASP A 235 -1.16 18.58 20.71
C ASP A 235 -1.12 17.07 21.03
N SER A 236 -1.44 16.26 20.02
CA SER A 236 -1.12 14.83 20.02
C SER A 236 0.38 14.70 20.27
N PRO A 237 0.82 13.83 21.19
CA PRO A 237 2.23 13.60 21.38
C PRO A 237 2.87 13.23 20.04
N ASP A 238 4.09 13.72 19.82
CA ASP A 238 4.88 13.34 18.65
C ASP A 238 4.83 11.82 18.54
N ALA A 239 4.28 11.36 17.43
CA ALA A 239 4.15 9.94 17.19
C ALA A 239 5.58 9.36 17.12
N ASP A 240 5.78 8.16 17.68
CA ASP A 240 7.09 7.48 17.81
C ASP A 240 7.65 7.00 16.45
N PHE A 241 7.80 7.93 15.51
CA PHE A 241 8.27 7.74 14.13
C PHE A 241 9.56 8.51 13.92
N GLY A 242 10.44 8.53 14.92
CA GLY A 242 11.72 9.22 14.87
C GLY A 242 11.65 10.75 14.95
N THR A 243 10.48 11.33 15.18
CA THR A 243 10.29 12.77 15.42
C THR A 243 10.48 13.15 16.89
N ASN A 244 10.59 14.45 17.16
CA ASN A 244 10.71 15.00 18.52
C ASN A 244 10.23 16.45 18.51
N SER A 245 10.27 17.12 19.68
CA SER A 245 9.82 18.50 19.83
C SER A 245 10.55 19.52 18.94
N THR A 246 11.78 19.22 18.49
CA THR A 246 12.53 20.04 17.54
C THR A 246 12.05 19.84 16.10
N TYR A 247 11.63 18.62 15.75
CA TYR A 247 11.15 18.25 14.43
C TYR A 247 9.80 17.54 14.55
N PRO A 248 8.72 18.25 14.94
CA PRO A 248 7.42 17.63 15.14
C PRO A 248 6.81 17.24 13.79
N LEU A 249 6.08 16.13 13.76
CA LEU A 249 5.43 15.66 12.54
C LEU A 249 4.24 16.59 12.18
N PRO A 250 4.06 16.99 10.91
CA PRO A 250 2.81 17.59 10.47
C PRO A 250 1.69 16.56 10.53
N LEU A 251 0.78 16.70 11.50
CA LEU A 251 -0.30 15.74 11.76
C LEU A 251 -1.65 16.32 11.33
N ASP A 252 -2.47 15.57 10.59
CA ASP A 252 -3.81 16.00 10.23
C ASP A 252 -4.66 16.28 11.48
N GLN A 253 -5.16 17.51 11.61
CA GLN A 253 -6.07 17.88 12.69
C GLN A 253 -7.55 17.90 12.27
N SER A 254 -7.86 17.61 11.00
CA SER A 254 -9.23 17.74 10.48
C SER A 254 -10.13 16.55 10.81
N VAL A 255 -9.58 15.34 10.84
CA VAL A 255 -10.34 14.10 11.00
C VAL A 255 -10.77 13.84 12.44
N THR A 256 -12.05 13.51 12.66
CA THR A 256 -12.60 13.13 13.97
C THR A 256 -12.62 11.61 14.16
N SER A 257 -12.73 11.14 15.41
CA SER A 257 -12.91 9.72 15.69
C SER A 257 -14.18 9.14 15.05
N SER A 258 -15.25 9.94 14.91
CA SER A 258 -16.46 9.55 14.19
C SER A 258 -16.21 9.36 12.70
N PHE A 259 -15.49 10.30 12.07
CA PHE A 259 -15.08 10.13 10.68
C PHE A 259 -14.28 8.84 10.47
N VAL A 260 -13.31 8.53 11.34
CA VAL A 260 -12.50 7.30 11.21
C VAL A 260 -13.32 6.02 11.45
N GLN A 261 -14.44 6.07 12.15
CA GLN A 261 -15.34 4.92 12.26
C GLN A 261 -16.16 4.73 10.97
N ASP A 262 -16.43 5.81 10.24
CA ASP A 262 -17.44 5.82 9.19
C ASP A 262 -16.88 6.00 7.77
N TRP A 263 -15.58 6.33 7.64
CA TRP A 263 -14.96 6.71 6.37
C TRP A 263 -15.09 5.64 5.28
N CYS A 264 -15.11 4.35 5.66
CA CYS A 264 -15.25 3.25 4.73
C CYS A 264 -16.72 3.09 4.27
N PRO A 265 -16.99 3.26 2.96
CA PRO A 265 -18.33 3.05 2.41
C PRO A 265 -18.85 1.62 2.67
N TRP A 266 -20.14 1.47 2.99
CA TRP A 266 -20.75 0.17 3.33
C TRP A 266 -20.47 -0.96 2.32
N PRO A 267 -20.58 -0.77 0.99
CA PRO A 267 -20.36 -1.85 0.03
C PRO A 267 -18.91 -2.35 -0.03
N LEU A 268 -17.98 -1.59 0.55
CA LEU A 268 -16.55 -1.82 0.52
C LEU A 268 -16.02 -2.47 1.80
N GLN A 269 -16.80 -2.49 2.88
CA GLN A 269 -16.45 -3.24 4.08
C GLN A 269 -16.43 -4.74 3.80
N LEU A 270 -15.49 -5.47 4.43
CA LEU A 270 -15.44 -6.93 4.31
C LEU A 270 -16.59 -7.61 5.06
N THR A 271 -16.96 -7.08 6.22
CA THR A 271 -18.02 -7.64 7.08
C THR A 271 -19.06 -6.57 7.43
N PRO A 272 -19.78 -6.00 6.44
CA PRO A 272 -20.81 -5.01 6.73
C PRO A 272 -21.89 -5.64 7.64
N PRO A 273 -22.49 -4.88 8.57
CA PRO A 273 -23.56 -5.35 9.43
C PRO A 273 -24.75 -5.86 8.60
N THR A 274 -25.60 -6.68 9.19
CA THR A 274 -26.82 -7.15 8.53
C THR A 274 -27.83 -6.01 8.40
N LYS A 275 -28.23 -5.69 7.16
CA LYS A 275 -29.23 -4.65 6.87
C LYS A 275 -30.65 -5.11 7.27
N PRO A 276 -31.51 -4.22 7.81
CA PRO A 276 -32.96 -4.41 7.77
C PRO A 276 -33.49 -4.22 6.33
N GLY A 277 -34.29 -5.16 5.80
CA GLY A 277 -35.02 -4.99 4.52
C GLY A 277 -34.26 -5.32 3.23
N ASP A 278 -34.53 -4.55 2.15
CA ASP A 278 -34.25 -4.80 0.72
C ASP A 278 -32.78 -4.67 0.24
N GLY A 279 -31.81 -4.58 1.15
CA GLY A 279 -30.37 -4.66 0.80
C GLY A 279 -29.69 -3.39 0.25
N VAL A 280 -30.39 -2.26 0.07
CA VAL A 280 -29.79 -0.97 -0.38
C VAL A 280 -29.39 -0.08 0.80
N TYR A 281 -28.13 0.26 1.04
CA TYR A 281 -27.77 1.24 2.09
C TYR A 281 -27.95 2.69 1.57
N PRO A 282 -29.02 3.42 1.94
CA PRO A 282 -29.10 4.84 1.63
C PRO A 282 -27.98 5.59 2.36
N TYR A 283 -27.41 6.59 1.69
CA TYR A 283 -26.41 7.49 2.26
C TYR A 283 -27.03 8.90 2.32
N PRO A 284 -26.85 9.67 3.42
CA PRO A 284 -26.24 9.31 4.69
C PRO A 284 -27.30 8.82 5.70
N ASP A 285 -27.02 7.67 6.33
CA ASP A 285 -27.57 7.17 7.59
C ASP A 285 -28.97 6.54 7.65
N ASP A 286 -28.95 5.22 7.88
CA ASP A 286 -29.84 4.54 8.83
C ASP A 286 -29.12 4.49 10.20
N ASN A 287 -29.85 4.45 11.32
CA ASN A 287 -29.33 4.33 12.71
C ASN A 287 -28.61 2.97 13.01
N ILE A 288 -27.93 2.38 12.04
CA ILE A 288 -27.24 1.09 12.15
C ILE A 288 -25.83 1.32 12.68
N GLN A 289 -25.54 0.76 13.86
CA GLN A 289 -24.22 0.84 14.48
C GLN A 289 -23.15 0.19 13.60
N ARG A 290 -22.11 0.96 13.25
CA ARG A 290 -20.94 0.47 12.52
C ARG A 290 -20.02 -0.36 13.44
N PRO A 291 -19.36 -1.40 12.91
CA PRO A 291 -18.28 -2.05 13.64
C PRO A 291 -17.16 -1.04 13.91
N ILE A 292 -16.53 -1.11 15.09
CA ILE A 292 -15.44 -0.22 15.50
C ILE A 292 -14.29 -0.21 14.48
N PHE A 293 -14.05 -1.35 13.83
CA PHE A 293 -13.11 -1.49 12.73
C PHE A 293 -13.59 -2.54 11.73
N ASN A 294 -13.49 -2.22 10.44
CA ASN A 294 -13.73 -3.14 9.33
C ASN A 294 -12.74 -2.86 8.20
N PRO A 295 -11.97 -3.86 7.73
CA PRO A 295 -11.12 -3.67 6.57
C PRO A 295 -11.94 -3.18 5.36
N CYS A 296 -11.38 -2.22 4.63
CA CYS A 296 -12.04 -1.52 3.56
C CYS A 296 -11.42 -1.87 2.21
N LEU A 297 -12.19 -2.50 1.33
CA LEU A 297 -11.81 -2.70 -0.06
C LEU A 297 -11.73 -1.36 -0.78
N SER A 298 -10.77 -1.22 -1.69
CA SER A 298 -10.84 -0.14 -2.66
C SER A 298 -11.97 -0.37 -3.67
N ALA A 299 -12.39 0.69 -4.35
CA ALA A 299 -13.36 0.60 -5.43
C ALA A 299 -12.90 -0.35 -6.56
N CYS A 300 -11.60 -0.34 -6.89
CA CYS A 300 -11.05 -1.26 -7.88
C CYS A 300 -11.13 -2.71 -7.40
N ALA A 301 -10.68 -2.99 -6.17
CA ALA A 301 -10.71 -4.32 -5.59
C ALA A 301 -12.13 -4.90 -5.51
N LYS A 302 -13.14 -4.07 -5.19
CA LYS A 302 -14.53 -4.52 -5.10
C LYS A 302 -15.16 -4.81 -6.46
N TRP A 303 -15.00 -3.90 -7.42
CA TRP A 303 -15.81 -3.91 -8.63
C TRP A 303 -15.07 -4.31 -9.90
N ASN A 304 -13.73 -4.26 -9.89
CA ASN A 304 -12.86 -4.57 -11.03
C ASN A 304 -13.30 -3.89 -12.34
N LYS A 305 -13.75 -2.62 -12.26
CA LYS A 305 -14.17 -1.83 -13.43
C LYS A 305 -13.06 -0.87 -13.85
N ALA A 306 -12.91 -0.68 -15.15
CA ALA A 306 -11.91 0.18 -15.76
C ALA A 306 -11.83 1.59 -15.12
N LYS A 307 -12.99 2.21 -14.84
CA LYS A 307 -13.06 3.53 -14.19
C LYS A 307 -12.52 3.60 -12.76
N TYR A 308 -12.49 2.47 -12.04
CA TYR A 308 -11.99 2.42 -10.65
C TYR A 308 -10.54 1.92 -10.60
N CYS A 309 -10.17 1.07 -11.55
CA CYS A 309 -8.81 0.53 -11.67
C CYS A 309 -7.91 1.37 -12.58
N CYS A 310 -8.43 2.45 -13.16
CA CYS A 310 -7.74 3.32 -14.10
C CYS A 310 -7.09 2.55 -15.27
N THR A 311 -7.89 1.71 -15.93
CA THR A 311 -7.45 0.91 -17.08
C THR A 311 -8.25 1.21 -18.34
N GLY A 312 -7.75 0.78 -19.51
CA GLY A 312 -8.42 1.00 -20.80
C GLY A 312 -8.65 2.49 -21.08
N ASN A 313 -9.90 2.87 -21.34
CA ASN A 313 -10.29 4.26 -21.61
C ASN A 313 -10.16 5.20 -20.38
N HIS A 314 -9.86 4.64 -19.20
CA HIS A 314 -9.55 5.38 -17.98
C HIS A 314 -8.06 5.28 -17.62
N GLY A 315 -7.20 4.87 -18.56
CA GLY A 315 -5.77 4.68 -18.37
C GLY A 315 -4.93 5.96 -18.42
N THR A 316 -5.52 7.12 -18.15
CA THR A 316 -4.79 8.39 -18.00
C THR A 316 -5.35 9.20 -16.84
N PRO A 317 -4.54 10.06 -16.19
CA PRO A 317 -5.01 10.95 -15.12
C PRO A 317 -6.22 11.79 -15.53
N ALA A 318 -6.27 12.27 -16.76
CA ALA A 318 -7.39 13.08 -17.28
C ALA A 318 -8.71 12.29 -17.38
N THR A 319 -8.63 10.97 -17.49
CA THR A 319 -9.79 10.09 -17.75
C THR A 319 -10.21 9.24 -16.55
N CYS A 320 -9.39 9.16 -15.51
CA CYS A 320 -9.71 8.41 -14.29
C CYS A 320 -9.97 9.37 -13.13
N SER A 321 -11.23 9.54 -12.78
CA SER A 321 -11.62 10.40 -11.64
C SER A 321 -11.60 9.63 -10.33
N PRO A 322 -11.26 10.28 -9.20
CA PRO A 322 -11.26 9.64 -7.89
C PRO A 322 -12.67 9.18 -7.50
N SER A 323 -12.78 7.94 -7.04
CA SER A 323 -14.03 7.37 -6.53
C SER A 323 -14.42 7.94 -5.16
N LEU A 324 -15.64 7.66 -4.68
CA LEU A 324 -16.03 7.99 -3.30
C LEU A 324 -15.03 7.41 -2.28
N TYR A 325 -14.61 6.15 -2.47
CA TYR A 325 -13.57 5.54 -1.64
C TYR A 325 -12.28 6.37 -1.65
N SER A 326 -11.80 6.73 -2.84
CA SER A 326 -10.55 7.48 -3.00
C SER A 326 -10.61 8.83 -2.30
N GLN A 327 -11.72 9.54 -2.43
CA GLN A 327 -11.93 10.82 -1.75
C GLN A 327 -11.94 10.67 -0.22
N GLN A 328 -12.56 9.62 0.32
CA GLN A 328 -12.58 9.35 1.76
C GLN A 328 -11.21 8.88 2.28
N ALA A 329 -10.54 7.99 1.55
CA ALA A 329 -9.19 7.51 1.85
C ALA A 329 -8.18 8.65 1.88
N LYS A 330 -8.30 9.62 0.96
CA LYS A 330 -7.41 10.80 0.92
C LYS A 330 -7.64 11.75 2.09
N LYS A 331 -8.90 11.93 2.52
CA LYS A 331 -9.20 12.68 3.75
C LYS A 331 -8.64 11.97 4.99
N LEU A 332 -8.72 10.65 5.03
CA LEU A 332 -8.21 9.82 6.13
C LEU A 332 -6.69 9.84 6.24
N CYS A 333 -6.00 9.71 5.11
CA CYS A 333 -4.55 9.66 5.03
C CYS A 333 -4.06 10.59 3.90
N PRO A 334 -3.83 11.88 4.20
CA PRO A 334 -3.48 12.89 3.20
C PRO A 334 -2.19 12.61 2.43
N ASP A 335 -1.20 11.98 3.05
CA ASP A 335 0.07 11.62 2.43
C ASP A 335 0.06 10.26 1.70
N ALA A 336 -1.06 9.52 1.72
CA ALA A 336 -1.15 8.20 1.13
C ALA A 336 -1.85 8.23 -0.24
N TYR A 337 -1.47 7.28 -1.13
CA TYR A 337 -2.16 7.08 -2.39
C TYR A 337 -3.57 6.57 -2.14
N SER A 338 -4.57 7.30 -2.65
CA SER A 338 -5.98 6.90 -2.55
C SER A 338 -6.52 6.17 -3.80
N TYR A 339 -5.83 6.30 -4.93
CA TYR A 339 -6.08 5.64 -6.22
C TYR A 339 -4.85 5.76 -7.14
N ALA A 340 -4.90 5.11 -8.32
CA ALA A 340 -3.73 4.93 -9.19
C ALA A 340 -3.07 6.23 -9.71
N TYR A 341 -3.79 7.35 -9.81
CA TYR A 341 -3.24 8.64 -10.29
C TYR A 341 -3.22 9.72 -9.19
N ASP A 342 -3.02 9.32 -7.94
CA ASP A 342 -2.84 10.22 -6.79
C ASP A 342 -1.35 10.54 -6.51
N ASP A 343 -0.56 10.77 -7.55
CA ASP A 343 0.91 10.83 -7.45
C ASP A 343 1.41 12.12 -6.78
N GLN A 344 0.94 13.28 -7.23
CA GLN A 344 1.46 14.59 -6.81
C GLN A 344 1.37 14.88 -5.31
N THR A 345 0.50 14.16 -4.59
CA THR A 345 0.25 14.37 -3.17
C THR A 345 0.48 13.10 -2.32
N SER A 346 1.15 12.09 -2.88
CA SER A 346 1.35 10.81 -2.18
C SER A 346 2.74 10.20 -2.35
N THR A 347 3.55 10.65 -3.32
CA THR A 347 4.90 10.14 -3.50
C THR A 347 5.91 10.92 -2.67
N PHE A 348 6.72 10.20 -1.87
CA PHE A 348 7.91 10.77 -1.26
C PHE A 348 9.12 10.48 -2.13
N ILE A 349 9.96 11.50 -2.31
CA ILE A 349 11.19 11.43 -3.08
C ILE A 349 12.32 11.94 -2.19
N ILE A 350 13.29 11.08 -1.88
CA ILE A 350 14.45 11.40 -1.05
C ILE A 350 15.73 10.92 -1.73
N PRO A 351 16.92 11.40 -1.31
CA PRO A 351 18.17 10.85 -1.80
C PRO A 351 18.32 9.37 -1.42
N GLN A 352 18.87 8.54 -2.31
CA GLN A 352 19.08 7.12 -2.04
C GLN A 352 20.20 6.88 -1.00
N GLY A 353 20.20 5.70 -0.38
CA GLY A 353 21.26 5.27 0.56
C GLY A 353 20.82 5.17 2.02
N GLY A 354 19.60 5.60 2.35
CA GLY A 354 18.94 5.27 3.61
C GLY A 354 18.13 3.97 3.50
N GLY A 355 18.16 3.15 4.55
CA GLY A 355 17.17 2.07 4.69
C GLY A 355 15.85 2.57 5.25
N PHE A 356 14.93 1.64 5.54
CA PHE A 356 13.59 1.96 6.04
C PHE A 356 13.14 1.01 7.14
N GLU A 357 12.21 1.49 7.95
CA GLU A 357 11.43 0.70 8.88
C GLU A 357 9.94 0.88 8.59
N VAL A 358 9.23 -0.24 8.42
CA VAL A 358 7.78 -0.28 8.26
C VAL A 358 7.17 -0.66 9.59
N VAL A 359 6.35 0.21 10.14
CA VAL A 359 5.72 0.05 11.45
C VAL A 359 4.23 -0.18 11.27
N PHE A 360 3.72 -1.30 11.75
CA PHE A 360 2.30 -1.62 11.75
C PHE A 360 1.63 -1.22 13.05
N CYS A 361 0.37 -0.77 12.95
CA CYS A 361 -0.40 -0.16 14.05
C CYS A 361 0.31 1.01 14.76
N PRO A 362 0.82 2.02 14.03
CA PRO A 362 1.09 3.33 14.62
C PRO A 362 -0.13 3.85 15.41
N ALA A 363 0.11 4.41 16.59
CA ALA A 363 -0.87 5.21 17.31
C ALA A 363 -0.56 6.70 17.09
N GLY A 364 -1.59 7.53 16.99
CA GLY A 364 -1.42 8.96 16.68
C GLY A 364 -2.42 9.44 15.65
N ARG A 365 -1.98 10.28 14.71
CA ARG A 365 -2.79 10.82 13.63
C ARG A 365 -2.07 10.64 12.29
N SER A 366 -2.82 10.61 11.20
CA SER A 366 -2.23 10.56 9.85
C SER A 366 -1.41 11.81 9.58
N SER A 367 -0.34 11.69 8.79
CA SER A 367 0.55 12.79 8.48
C SER A 367 0.04 13.67 7.32
N LYS A 368 0.53 14.93 7.28
CA LYS A 368 0.31 15.95 6.23
C LYS A 368 1.62 16.54 5.73
N ILE A 369 2.65 15.71 5.62
CA ILE A 369 4.01 16.12 5.27
C ILE A 369 4.03 16.72 3.87
N LEU A 370 3.41 16.09 2.87
CA LEU A 370 3.50 16.55 1.49
C LEU A 370 2.77 17.89 1.29
N ALA A 371 1.67 18.10 2.01
CA ALA A 371 0.98 19.39 2.02
C ALA A 371 1.76 20.50 2.77
N THR A 372 2.59 20.13 3.75
CA THR A 372 3.34 21.08 4.60
C THR A 372 4.72 21.40 4.03
N PHE A 373 5.40 20.40 3.47
CA PHE A 373 6.81 20.44 3.08
C PHE A 373 7.08 19.92 1.65
N GLY A 374 6.05 19.77 0.81
CA GLY A 374 6.22 19.23 -0.55
C GLY A 374 7.21 20.02 -1.41
N ASP A 375 7.30 21.33 -1.24
CA ASP A 375 8.28 22.17 -1.94
C ASP A 375 9.71 21.87 -1.48
N GLN A 376 9.90 21.73 -0.16
CA GLN A 376 11.18 21.42 0.46
C GLN A 376 11.66 20.01 0.09
N LEU A 377 10.75 19.03 0.03
CA LEU A 377 11.07 17.68 -0.44
C LEU A 377 11.50 17.65 -1.91
N ARG A 378 10.85 18.45 -2.78
CA ARG A 378 11.27 18.58 -4.18
C ARG A 378 12.67 19.18 -4.31
N GLN A 379 12.99 20.19 -3.51
CA GLN A 379 14.33 20.76 -3.45
C GLN A 379 15.35 19.74 -2.92
N LEU A 380 15.04 19.07 -1.82
CA LEU A 380 15.87 18.02 -1.22
C LEU A 380 16.19 16.91 -2.22
N ALA A 381 15.20 16.46 -2.97
CA ALA A 381 15.37 15.43 -4.00
C ALA A 381 16.31 15.86 -5.13
N GLN A 382 16.40 17.17 -5.42
CA GLN A 382 17.30 17.72 -6.45
C GLN A 382 18.72 17.96 -5.92
N THR A 383 18.86 18.41 -4.67
CA THR A 383 20.15 18.80 -4.09
C THR A 383 20.88 17.67 -3.39
N GLY A 384 20.16 16.61 -2.99
CA GLY A 384 20.74 15.49 -2.26
C GLY A 384 20.98 15.75 -0.76
N HIS A 385 20.63 16.94 -0.25
CA HIS A 385 20.87 17.35 1.14
C HIS A 385 19.87 18.43 1.60
N ALA A 386 19.58 18.47 2.90
CA ALA A 386 18.71 19.49 3.48
C ALA A 386 19.46 20.83 3.62
N THR A 387 18.94 21.89 3.01
CA THR A 387 19.50 23.24 3.16
C THR A 387 19.15 23.81 4.54
N ARG A 388 19.86 24.88 4.95
CA ARG A 388 19.55 25.58 6.22
C ARG A 388 18.11 26.09 6.27
N ASP A 389 17.57 26.56 5.15
CA ASP A 389 16.20 27.05 5.07
C ASP A 389 15.19 25.91 5.25
N ILE A 390 15.46 24.74 4.66
CA ILE A 390 14.64 23.53 4.87
C ILE A 390 14.66 23.13 6.35
N ILE A 391 15.84 23.09 6.96
CA ILE A 391 15.99 22.73 8.38
C ILE A 391 15.27 23.75 9.27
N SER A 392 15.43 25.05 9.02
CA SER A 392 14.78 26.10 9.80
C SER A 392 13.26 26.04 9.70
N LEU A 393 12.72 25.75 8.51
CA LEU A 393 11.28 25.57 8.34
C LEU A 393 10.77 24.29 9.00
N ALA A 394 11.53 23.19 8.93
CA ALA A 394 11.22 21.93 9.60
C ALA A 394 11.20 22.04 11.14
N GLN A 395 11.87 23.04 11.72
CA GLN A 395 11.85 23.37 13.15
C GLN A 395 10.73 24.35 13.53
N ASN A 396 10.08 25.00 12.55
CA ASN A 396 9.08 26.02 12.82
C ASN A 396 7.73 25.39 13.20
N VAL A 397 7.56 25.13 14.50
CA VAL A 397 6.36 24.51 15.07
C VAL A 397 5.08 25.29 14.74
N SER A 398 5.14 26.63 14.75
CA SER A 398 3.99 27.47 14.42
C SER A 398 3.54 27.28 12.98
N TYR A 399 4.49 27.27 12.03
CA TYR A 399 4.22 26.98 10.62
C TYR A 399 3.59 25.59 10.44
N ILE A 400 4.16 24.57 11.10
CA ILE A 400 3.67 23.19 11.01
C ILE A 400 2.23 23.09 11.53
N ARG A 401 1.95 23.71 12.69
CA ARG A 401 0.60 23.70 13.30
C ARG A 401 -0.43 24.41 12.42
N GLU A 402 -0.08 25.56 11.85
CA GLU A 402 -0.96 26.32 10.95
C GLU A 402 -1.33 25.49 9.71
N LYS A 403 -0.33 24.89 9.05
CA LYS A 403 -0.56 24.03 7.87
C LYS A 403 -1.35 22.77 8.20
N SER A 404 -1.08 22.17 9.36
CA SER A 404 -1.79 20.98 9.85
C SER A 404 -3.28 21.25 10.12
N ALA A 405 -3.64 22.48 10.49
CA ALA A 405 -5.00 22.90 10.82
C ALA A 405 -5.78 23.57 9.67
N ALA A 406 -5.14 23.90 8.55
CA ALA A 406 -5.71 24.75 7.49
C ALA A 406 -7.09 24.29 6.97
N ASP A 407 -7.35 22.99 6.88
CA ASP A 407 -8.64 22.45 6.40
C ASP A 407 -9.80 22.65 7.40
N ARG A 408 -9.53 22.84 8.70
CA ARG A 408 -10.57 23.18 9.70
C ARG A 408 -11.09 24.60 9.52
N MET A 409 -10.21 25.54 9.18
CA MET A 409 -10.59 26.96 9.09
C MET A 409 -11.50 27.25 7.88
N ALA A 410 -11.47 26.41 6.85
CA ALA A 410 -12.36 26.53 5.70
C ALA A 410 -13.80 26.04 5.95
N THR A 411 -14.06 25.36 7.07
CA THR A 411 -15.37 24.76 7.39
C THR A 411 -16.10 25.41 8.58
N GLU A 412 -15.47 26.34 9.28
CA GLU A 412 -16.17 27.20 10.24
C GLU A 412 -16.70 28.43 9.49
N PRO A 413 -18.03 28.59 9.28
CA PRO A 413 -18.57 29.87 8.86
C PRO A 413 -18.14 30.88 9.92
N SER A 414 -17.24 31.80 9.55
CA SER A 414 -16.74 32.83 10.44
C SER A 414 -17.92 33.44 11.20
N ALA A 415 -17.89 33.46 12.53
CA ALA A 415 -18.98 34.02 13.34
C ALA A 415 -19.34 35.45 12.90
N LEU A 416 -18.36 36.17 12.34
CA LEU A 416 -18.55 37.47 11.70
C LEU A 416 -19.51 37.44 10.50
N LEU A 417 -19.48 36.39 9.67
CA LEU A 417 -20.35 36.22 8.51
C LEU A 417 -21.79 35.90 8.95
N ILE A 418 -21.96 35.10 10.01
CA ILE A 418 -23.28 34.80 10.58
C ILE A 418 -23.89 36.06 11.21
N VAL A 419 -23.09 36.86 11.92
CA VAL A 419 -23.53 38.14 12.49
C VAL A 419 -23.85 39.16 11.39
N LEU A 420 -23.05 39.23 10.33
CA LEU A 420 -23.30 40.13 9.20
C LEU A 420 -24.56 39.75 8.41
N VAL A 421 -24.80 38.45 8.19
CA VAL A 421 -26.03 37.97 7.54
C VAL A 421 -27.24 38.18 8.45
N GLY A 422 -27.10 37.96 9.76
CA GLY A 422 -28.14 38.24 10.75
C GLY A 422 -28.52 39.72 10.84
N LEU A 423 -27.53 40.62 10.81
CA LEU A 423 -27.74 42.08 10.81
C LEU A 423 -28.33 42.59 9.49
N LEU A 424 -27.94 42.01 8.35
CA LEU A 424 -28.55 42.33 7.06
C LEU A 424 -30.02 41.90 7.03
N LEU A 425 -30.34 40.71 7.53
CA LEU A 425 -31.72 40.21 7.58
C LEU A 425 -32.61 41.01 8.55
N SER A 426 -32.08 41.49 9.68
CA SER A 426 -32.84 42.38 10.57
C SER A 426 -33.08 43.76 9.95
N TRP A 427 -32.17 44.24 9.10
CA TRP A 427 -32.33 45.52 8.40
C TRP A 427 -33.35 45.47 7.25
N PHE A 428 -33.46 44.33 6.56
CA PHE A 428 -34.51 44.12 5.55
C PHE A 428 -35.88 43.77 6.14
N GLY A 429 -35.94 43.30 7.40
CA GLY A 429 -37.20 42.99 8.09
C GLY A 429 -38.02 44.21 8.51
N GLU A 430 -37.40 45.39 8.67
CA GLU A 430 -38.11 46.61 9.10
C GLU A 430 -38.66 47.45 7.93
N PHE A 431 -38.25 47.21 6.69
CA PHE A 431 -38.75 47.94 5.51
C PHE A 431 -39.97 47.30 4.83
N GLY A 432 -40.45 46.15 5.32
CA GLY A 432 -41.56 45.39 4.73
C GLY A 432 -42.97 45.71 5.26
N ALA A 433 -43.10 46.54 6.30
CA ALA A 433 -44.38 46.80 6.98
C ALA A 433 -44.85 48.26 6.83
N SER A 434 -44.95 48.75 5.59
CA SER A 434 -45.83 49.89 5.29
C SER A 434 -46.20 49.92 3.81
N ARG A 435 -47.29 49.25 3.45
CA ARG A 435 -48.20 49.62 2.37
C ARG A 435 -49.52 48.89 2.49
#